data_AF-A0A7Z9VBW5-F1
#
_entry.id   AF-A0A7Z9VBW5-F1
#
_cell.length_a   1.000
_cell.length_b   1.000
_cell.length_c   1.000
_cell.angle_alpha   90.00
_cell.angle_beta   90.00
_cell.angle_gamma   90.00
#
_symmetry.space_group_name_H-M   'P 1'
#
loop_
_entity.id
_entity.type
_entity.pdbx_description
1 polymer ?
#
loop_
_entity_poly.entity_id
_entity_poly.type
_entity_poly.pdbx_seq_one_letter_code
_entity_poly.pdbx_strand_id
1 'polypeptide(L)'
;MIERKKKFLLRWVVSLVVLFVLLVVCNGIAQRFDRRIDLTRAGVHTVSAETGRILAGLEESITIEYWVSEKMPSGLQNLRRDTVDYLDEFQRAASAAGARVEILVKDPNRVIEAYVQEKEEAGEVSQQDPMRAFLGGPVSPADEKKRELAQQGIP
;
A
#
# COMPACT_ATOMS: atom_id res chain seq x y z
N MET A 1 -61.45 -7.42 6.43
CA MET A 1 -60.27 -6.73 7.04
C MET A 1 -58.93 -7.36 6.63
N ILE A 2 -58.86 -8.69 6.44
CA ILE A 2 -57.65 -9.46 6.11
C ILE A 2 -57.05 -9.10 4.73
N GLU A 3 -57.88 -8.91 3.71
CA GLU A 3 -57.45 -8.51 2.35
C GLU A 3 -56.68 -7.18 2.31
N ARG A 4 -57.09 -6.19 3.13
CA ARG A 4 -56.40 -4.91 3.22
C ARG A 4 -55.01 -5.05 3.86
N LYS A 5 -54.88 -5.93 4.88
CA LYS A 5 -53.60 -6.23 5.52
C LYS A 5 -52.65 -6.98 4.58
N LYS A 6 -53.16 -7.94 3.79
CA LYS A 6 -52.38 -8.66 2.79
C LYS A 6 -51.85 -7.75 1.68
N LYS A 7 -52.71 -6.87 1.12
CA LYS A 7 -52.28 -5.89 0.12
C LYS A 7 -51.25 -4.90 0.67
N PHE A 8 -51.41 -4.48 1.92
CA PHE A 8 -50.43 -3.64 2.60
C PHE A 8 -49.08 -4.36 2.79
N LEU A 9 -49.09 -5.59 3.31
CA LEU A 9 -47.90 -6.42 3.47
C LEU A 9 -47.20 -6.69 2.14
N LEU A 10 -47.96 -7.01 1.08
CA LEU A 10 -47.42 -7.24 -0.25
C LEU A 10 -46.72 -6.00 -0.79
N ARG A 11 -47.34 -4.82 -0.63
CA ARG A 11 -46.75 -3.56 -1.09
C ARG A 11 -45.49 -3.21 -0.28
N TRP A 12 -45.47 -3.49 1.01
CA TRP A 12 -44.28 -3.33 1.86
C TRP A 12 -43.14 -4.26 1.47
N VAL A 13 -43.43 -5.55 1.23
CA VAL A 13 -42.43 -6.52 0.78
C VAL A 13 -41.86 -6.11 -0.57
N VAL A 14 -42.71 -5.69 -1.52
CA VAL A 14 -42.26 -5.18 -2.82
C VAL A 14 -41.34 -3.96 -2.65
N SER A 15 -41.72 -2.98 -1.82
CA SER A 15 -40.85 -1.83 -1.54
C SER A 15 -39.51 -2.23 -0.93
N LEU A 16 -39.51 -3.20 -0.01
CA LEU A 16 -38.29 -3.68 0.64
C LEU A 16 -37.37 -4.40 -0.37
N VAL A 17 -37.94 -5.21 -1.25
CA VAL A 17 -37.21 -5.90 -2.32
C VAL A 17 -36.62 -4.90 -3.30
N VAL A 18 -37.39 -3.88 -3.71
CA VAL A 18 -36.89 -2.81 -4.60
C VAL A 18 -35.74 -2.05 -3.95
N LEU A 19 -35.86 -1.70 -2.66
CA LEU A 19 -34.79 -1.03 -1.92
C LEU A 19 -33.53 -1.92 -1.84
N PHE A 20 -33.69 -3.20 -1.55
CA PHE A 20 -32.58 -4.15 -1.49
C PHE A 20 -31.87 -4.27 -2.84
N VAL A 21 -32.62 -4.41 -3.94
CA VAL A 21 -32.06 -4.45 -5.29
C VAL A 21 -31.31 -3.16 -5.61
N LEU A 22 -31.87 -2.00 -5.24
CA LEU A 22 -31.20 -0.70 -5.43
C LEU A 22 -29.87 -0.64 -4.67
N LEU A 23 -29.82 -1.12 -3.43
CA LEU A 23 -28.58 -1.18 -2.64
C LEU A 23 -27.53 -2.09 -3.27
N VAL A 24 -27.92 -3.27 -3.77
CA VAL A 24 -27.01 -4.20 -4.45
C VAL A 24 -26.45 -3.55 -5.73
N VAL A 25 -27.29 -2.91 -6.53
CA VAL A 25 -26.86 -2.21 -7.75
C VAL A 25 -25.94 -1.05 -7.41
N CYS A 26 -26.30 -0.20 -6.45
CA CYS A 26 -25.44 0.90 -6.00
C CYS A 26 -24.11 0.39 -5.46
N ASN A 27 -24.09 -0.70 -4.71
CA ASN A 27 -22.85 -1.28 -4.19
C ASN A 27 -21.97 -1.82 -5.33
N GLY A 28 -22.55 -2.52 -6.30
CA GLY A 28 -21.82 -3.01 -7.48
C GLY A 28 -21.27 -1.88 -8.35
N ILE A 29 -22.01 -0.79 -8.52
CA ILE A 29 -21.53 0.42 -9.19
C ILE A 29 -20.40 1.07 -8.38
N ALA A 30 -20.57 1.24 -7.07
CA ALA A 30 -19.56 1.82 -6.18
C ALA A 30 -18.24 1.03 -6.18
N GLN A 31 -18.31 -0.31 -6.22
CA GLN A 31 -17.12 -1.16 -6.36
C GLN A 31 -16.37 -0.93 -7.69
N ARG A 32 -17.08 -0.52 -8.76
CA ARG A 32 -16.49 -0.29 -10.07
C ARG A 32 -15.93 1.13 -10.22
N PHE A 33 -16.42 2.07 -9.42
CA PHE A 33 -15.91 3.43 -9.34
C PHE A 33 -14.85 3.53 -8.22
N ASP A 34 -13.64 3.00 -8.47
CA ASP A 34 -12.46 3.23 -7.59
C ASP A 34 -11.87 4.64 -7.76
N ARG A 35 -12.73 5.63 -8.05
CA ARG A 35 -12.35 7.04 -7.98
C ARG A 35 -12.68 7.51 -6.58
N ARG A 36 -11.67 7.50 -5.72
CA ARG A 36 -11.68 8.24 -4.45
C ARG A 36 -11.71 9.72 -4.80
N ILE A 37 -12.91 10.29 -4.89
CA ILE A 37 -13.07 11.73 -5.04
C ILE A 37 -12.75 12.31 -3.66
N ASP A 38 -11.69 13.11 -3.56
CA ASP A 38 -11.37 13.85 -2.33
C ASP A 38 -12.50 14.87 -2.07
N LEU A 39 -13.30 14.63 -1.03
CA LEU A 39 -14.39 15.52 -0.59
C LEU A 39 -13.92 16.50 0.49
N THR A 40 -12.62 16.54 0.81
CA THR A 40 -12.09 17.50 1.78
C THR A 40 -12.11 18.91 1.20
N ARG A 41 -12.46 19.89 2.04
CA ARG A 41 -12.70 21.29 1.63
C ARG A 41 -11.46 21.99 1.03
N ALA A 42 -10.27 21.41 1.21
CA ALA A 42 -9.01 21.99 0.76
C ALA A 42 -8.22 21.08 -0.20
N GLY A 43 -8.74 19.91 -0.59
CA GLY A 43 -8.00 18.97 -1.44
C GLY A 43 -6.64 18.59 -0.86
N VAL A 44 -6.53 18.51 0.47
CA VAL A 44 -5.27 18.28 1.18
C VAL A 44 -4.65 16.92 0.87
N HIS A 45 -5.46 16.01 0.31
CA HIS A 45 -5.04 14.71 -0.18
C HIS A 45 -5.15 14.65 -1.70
N THR A 46 -4.93 15.76 -2.41
CA THR A 46 -4.78 15.78 -3.86
C THR A 46 -3.52 16.51 -4.25
N VAL A 47 -2.88 16.03 -5.31
CA VAL A 47 -1.66 16.65 -5.84
C VAL A 47 -2.01 18.00 -6.47
N SER A 48 -1.20 19.03 -6.20
CA SER A 48 -1.47 20.37 -6.73
C SER A 48 -1.46 20.39 -8.26
N ALA A 49 -2.20 21.33 -8.86
CA ALA A 49 -2.25 21.49 -10.32
C ALA A 49 -0.87 21.75 -10.93
N GLU A 50 0.05 22.40 -10.22
CA GLU A 50 1.44 22.61 -10.67
C GLU A 50 2.22 21.31 -10.69
N THR A 51 2.10 20.51 -9.63
CA THR A 51 2.76 19.20 -9.56
C THR A 51 2.22 18.26 -10.64
N GLY A 52 0.92 18.30 -10.93
CA GLY A 52 0.33 17.57 -12.06
C GLY A 52 0.90 17.98 -13.42
N ARG A 53 1.22 19.27 -13.62
CA ARG A 53 1.88 19.76 -14.86
C ARG A 53 3.32 19.27 -14.97
N ILE A 54 4.06 19.24 -13.87
CA ILE A 54 5.42 18.68 -13.85
C ILE A 54 5.36 17.19 -14.17
N LEU A 55 4.41 16.47 -13.58
CA LEU A 55 4.21 15.04 -13.83
C LEU A 55 3.79 14.76 -15.28
N ALA A 56 2.96 15.60 -15.90
CA ALA A 56 2.61 15.45 -17.31
C ALA A 56 3.81 15.57 -18.28
N GLY A 57 4.90 16.21 -17.84
CA GLY A 57 6.14 16.30 -18.61
C GLY A 57 7.09 15.10 -18.46
N LEU A 58 6.71 14.11 -17.66
CA LEU A 58 7.51 12.90 -17.42
C LEU A 58 7.31 11.90 -18.58
N GLU A 59 8.25 11.88 -19.52
CA GLU A 59 8.21 10.96 -20.67
C GLU A 59 8.59 9.52 -20.30
N GLU A 60 9.47 9.36 -19.31
CA GLU A 60 9.93 8.05 -18.83
C GLU A 60 9.16 7.59 -17.59
N SER A 61 9.07 6.27 -17.42
CA SER A 61 8.49 5.67 -16.23
C SER A 61 9.43 5.83 -15.04
N ILE A 62 8.93 6.39 -13.94
CA ILE A 62 9.70 6.54 -12.69
C ILE A 62 9.18 5.57 -11.65
N THR A 63 10.09 4.85 -11.01
CA THR A 63 9.80 3.99 -9.86
C THR A 63 10.28 4.67 -8.58
N ILE A 64 9.37 4.89 -7.65
CA ILE A 64 9.65 5.44 -6.32
C ILE A 64 9.67 4.28 -5.33
N GLU A 65 10.84 3.97 -4.77
CA GLU A 65 10.97 2.98 -3.72
C GLU A 65 10.90 3.64 -2.34
N TYR A 66 9.90 3.26 -1.55
CA TYR A 66 9.73 3.71 -0.18
C TYR A 66 10.07 2.57 0.79
N TRP A 67 11.23 2.68 1.42
CA TRP A 67 11.72 1.72 2.38
C TRP A 67 11.24 2.06 3.79
N VAL A 68 10.34 1.25 4.33
CA VAL A 68 9.79 1.45 5.68
C VAL A 68 9.46 0.13 6.34
N SER A 69 9.84 -0.01 7.61
CA SER A 69 9.51 -1.18 8.42
C SER A 69 8.01 -1.25 8.70
N GLU A 70 7.41 -2.45 8.60
CA GLU A 70 6.03 -2.69 9.06
C GLU A 70 5.93 -2.62 10.59
N LYS A 71 7.01 -2.93 11.31
CA LYS A 71 7.08 -3.01 12.78
C LYS A 71 7.47 -1.66 13.42
N MET A 72 6.76 -0.60 13.07
CA MET A 72 7.01 0.74 13.63
C MET A 72 6.38 0.91 15.03
N PRO A 73 7.02 1.69 15.92
CA PRO A 73 6.43 2.08 17.20
C PRO A 73 5.04 2.72 16.98
N SER A 74 4.11 2.50 17.91
CA SER A 74 2.71 2.93 17.76
C SER A 74 2.57 4.42 17.40
N GLY A 75 3.43 5.29 17.93
CA GLY A 75 3.45 6.72 17.61
C GLY A 75 3.79 7.06 16.15
N LEU A 76 4.50 6.17 15.44
CA LEU A 76 4.90 6.38 14.04
C LEU A 76 4.07 5.57 13.03
N GLN A 77 3.18 4.68 13.50
CA GLN A 77 2.34 3.89 12.60
C GLN A 77 1.39 4.76 11.78
N ASN A 78 0.84 5.81 12.39
CA ASN A 78 0.02 6.78 11.68
C ASN A 78 0.82 7.50 10.59
N LEU A 79 2.03 7.99 10.93
CA LEU A 79 2.91 8.64 9.95
C LEU A 79 3.23 7.71 8.78
N ARG A 80 3.54 6.43 9.04
CA ARG A 80 3.77 5.43 8.00
C ARG A 80 2.54 5.31 7.09
N ARG A 81 1.36 5.11 7.69
CA ARG A 81 0.10 4.96 6.93
C ARG A 81 -0.17 6.20 6.08
N ASP A 82 -0.11 7.37 6.69
CA ASP A 82 -0.41 8.63 6.04
C ASP A 82 0.59 8.92 4.89
N THR A 83 1.85 8.51 5.04
CA THR A 83 2.87 8.59 3.97
C THR A 83 2.55 7.63 2.82
N VAL A 84 2.18 6.39 3.12
CA VAL A 84 1.78 5.41 2.09
C VAL A 84 0.53 5.88 1.35
N ASP A 85 -0.46 6.40 2.08
CA ASP A 85 -1.69 6.93 1.49
C ASP A 85 -1.40 8.14 0.58
N TYR A 86 -0.48 9.02 0.99
CA TYR A 86 -0.05 10.15 0.17
C TYR A 86 0.68 9.72 -1.10
N LEU A 87 1.55 8.71 -0.99
CA LEU A 87 2.24 8.12 -2.13
C LEU A 87 1.24 7.50 -3.11
N ASP A 88 0.30 6.68 -2.64
CA ASP A 88 -0.74 6.09 -3.51
C ASP A 88 -1.53 7.17 -4.26
N GLU A 89 -1.90 8.26 -3.58
CA GLU A 89 -2.53 9.40 -4.24
C GLU A 89 -1.64 10.06 -5.28
N PHE A 90 -0.34 10.22 -4.98
CA PHE A 90 0.62 10.76 -5.94
C PHE A 90 0.70 9.91 -7.21
N GLN A 91 0.71 8.59 -7.09
CA GLN A 91 0.65 7.67 -8.22
C GLN A 91 -0.64 7.81 -9.02
N ARG A 92 -1.79 7.94 -8.35
CA ARG A 92 -3.09 8.16 -9.00
C ARG A 92 -3.11 9.48 -9.78
N ALA A 93 -2.61 10.55 -9.18
CA ALA A 93 -2.55 11.87 -9.81
C ALA A 93 -1.59 11.87 -11.02
N ALA A 94 -0.43 11.23 -10.89
CA ALA A 94 0.51 11.04 -12.00
C ALA A 94 -0.15 10.27 -13.15
N SER A 95 -0.83 9.17 -12.84
CA SER A 95 -1.56 8.35 -13.83
C SER A 95 -2.67 9.14 -14.52
N ALA A 96 -3.41 9.98 -13.79
CA ALA A 96 -4.44 10.85 -14.34
C ALA A 96 -3.86 11.94 -15.27
N ALA A 97 -2.64 12.39 -15.00
CA ALA A 97 -1.91 13.35 -15.84
C ALA A 97 -1.22 12.70 -17.06
N GLY A 98 -1.29 11.37 -17.21
CA GLY A 98 -0.67 10.63 -18.31
C GLY A 98 0.77 10.16 -18.04
N ALA A 99 1.29 10.41 -16.83
CA ALA A 99 2.61 9.97 -16.40
C ALA A 99 2.57 8.53 -15.87
N ARG A 100 3.65 7.77 -16.06
CA ARG A 100 3.79 6.43 -15.47
C ARG A 100 4.69 6.48 -14.26
N VAL A 101 4.08 6.56 -13.08
CA VAL A 101 4.79 6.46 -11.80
C VAL A 101 4.41 5.15 -11.12
N GLU A 102 5.41 4.41 -10.67
CA GLU A 102 5.23 3.18 -9.89
C GLU A 102 5.75 3.39 -8.47
N ILE A 103 4.99 2.95 -7.46
CA ILE A 103 5.37 3.10 -6.06
C ILE A 103 5.54 1.73 -5.45
N LEU A 104 6.73 1.48 -4.91
CA LEU A 104 7.09 0.22 -4.27
C LEU A 104 7.38 0.45 -2.79
N VAL A 105 6.47 0.02 -1.93
CA VAL A 105 6.68 0.04 -0.48
C VAL A 105 7.37 -1.26 -0.06
N LYS A 106 8.59 -1.17 0.46
CA LYS A 106 9.41 -2.32 0.84
C LYS A 106 9.75 -2.28 2.33
N ASP A 107 9.59 -3.43 3.01
CA ASP A 107 10.07 -3.62 4.38
C ASP A 107 11.50 -4.19 4.35
N PRO A 108 12.51 -3.46 4.87
CA PRO A 108 13.88 -3.96 4.94
C PRO A 108 14.01 -5.30 5.68
N ASN A 109 13.20 -5.52 6.72
CA ASN A 109 13.30 -6.75 7.53
C ASN A 109 12.86 -7.97 6.73
N ARG A 110 11.82 -7.86 5.89
CA ARG A 110 11.42 -8.96 5.01
C ARG A 110 12.51 -9.32 4.01
N VAL A 111 13.25 -8.33 3.50
CA VAL A 111 14.36 -8.57 2.56
C VAL A 111 15.50 -9.33 3.26
N ILE A 112 15.81 -8.97 4.50
CA ILE A 112 16.81 -9.67 5.31
C ILE A 112 16.36 -11.11 5.60
N GLU A 113 15.11 -11.30 6.02
CA GLU A 113 14.53 -12.63 6.29
C GLU A 113 14.57 -13.53 5.04
N ALA A 114 14.18 -13.02 3.88
CA ALA A 114 14.22 -13.76 2.61
C ALA A 114 15.65 -14.14 2.20
N TYR A 115 16.62 -13.24 2.37
CA TYR A 115 18.04 -13.52 2.10
C TYR A 115 18.58 -14.64 3.01
N VAL A 116 18.20 -14.62 4.29
CA VAL A 116 18.60 -15.68 5.23
C VAL A 116 18.00 -17.02 4.80
N GLN A 117 16.72 -17.08 4.42
CA GLN A 117 16.08 -18.31 3.96
C GLN A 117 16.75 -18.87 2.70
N GLU A 118 17.05 -18.03 1.71
CA GLU A 118 17.75 -18.45 0.50
C GLU A 118 19.12 -19.07 0.83
N LYS A 119 19.84 -18.48 1.79
CA LYS A 119 21.13 -18.99 2.27
C LYS A 119 21.00 -20.28 3.07
N GLU A 120 19.92 -20.44 3.85
CA GLU A 120 19.59 -21.68 4.56
C GLU A 120 19.31 -22.83 3.57
N GLU A 121 18.49 -22.56 2.55
CA GLU A 121 18.14 -23.52 1.49
C GLU A 121 19.35 -23.92 0.64
N ALA A 122 20.26 -22.98 0.39
CA ALA A 122 21.54 -23.24 -0.27
C ALA A 122 22.53 -24.05 0.60
N GLY A 123 22.20 -24.32 1.87
CA GLY A 123 23.05 -25.07 2.80
C GLY A 123 24.25 -24.29 3.34
N GLU A 124 24.27 -22.96 3.20
CA GLU A 124 25.42 -22.11 3.56
C GLU A 124 25.44 -21.68 5.04
N VAL A 125 24.43 -22.04 5.84
CA VAL A 125 24.19 -21.46 7.19
C VAL A 125 25.02 -22.06 8.33
N SER A 126 25.87 -23.06 8.06
CA SER A 126 26.50 -23.82 9.15
C SER A 126 27.79 -23.27 9.77
N GLN A 127 28.38 -22.17 9.32
CA GLN A 127 29.60 -21.66 9.97
C GLN A 127 29.46 -20.19 10.38
N GLN A 128 28.86 -20.00 11.56
CA GLN A 128 29.25 -18.87 12.41
C GLN A 128 30.75 -19.02 12.63
N ASP A 129 31.56 -18.29 11.88
CA ASP A 129 33.01 -18.28 12.05
C ASP A 129 33.33 -17.28 13.17
N PRO A 130 33.63 -17.72 14.40
CA PRO A 130 33.95 -16.81 15.50
C PRO A 130 35.19 -15.96 15.20
N MET A 131 36.07 -16.39 14.29
CA MET A 131 37.21 -15.58 13.85
C MET A 131 36.79 -14.38 13.00
N ARG A 132 35.73 -14.50 12.19
CA ARG A 132 35.17 -13.35 11.46
C ARG A 132 34.61 -12.29 12.40
N ALA A 133 33.94 -12.72 13.48
CA ALA A 133 33.43 -11.83 14.53
C ALA A 133 34.56 -11.00 15.15
N PHE A 134 35.66 -11.68 15.48
CA PHE A 134 36.84 -11.09 16.10
C PHE A 134 37.51 -10.04 15.20
N LEU A 135 37.49 -10.25 13.87
CA LEU A 135 38.01 -9.33 12.86
C LEU A 135 37.00 -8.22 12.48
N GLY A 136 35.83 -8.14 13.12
CA GLY A 136 34.78 -7.15 12.85
C GLY A 136 33.91 -7.45 11.62
N GLY A 137 34.04 -8.64 11.03
CA GLY A 137 33.23 -9.12 9.91
C GLY A 137 31.80 -9.53 10.32
N PRO A 138 30.87 -9.67 9.36
CA PRO A 138 29.53 -10.18 9.62
C PRO A 138 29.59 -11.65 10.08
N VAL A 139 28.83 -11.98 11.11
CA VAL A 139 28.82 -13.31 11.74
C VAL A 139 27.64 -14.18 11.29
N SER A 140 26.69 -13.58 10.57
CA SER A 140 25.48 -14.19 10.06
C SER A 140 25.15 -13.62 8.67
N PRO A 141 24.51 -14.40 7.77
CA PRO A 141 23.93 -13.88 6.53
C PRO A 141 23.01 -12.68 6.76
N ALA A 142 22.29 -12.65 7.89
CA ALA A 142 21.45 -11.51 8.26
C ALA A 142 22.26 -10.22 8.46
N ASP A 143 23.42 -10.31 9.12
CA ASP A 143 24.30 -9.16 9.37
C ASP A 143 24.97 -8.67 8.10
N GLU A 144 25.32 -9.59 7.20
CA GLU A 144 25.83 -9.25 5.88
C GLU A 144 24.81 -8.43 5.10
N LYS A 145 23.57 -8.93 4.97
CA LYS A 145 22.52 -8.22 4.23
C LYS A 145 22.16 -6.89 4.88
N LYS A 146 22.11 -6.85 6.21
CA LYS A 146 21.85 -5.62 6.96
C LYS A 146 22.92 -4.55 6.72
N ARG A 147 24.20 -4.92 6.67
CA ARG A 147 25.29 -3.99 6.36
C ARG A 147 25.22 -3.50 4.91
N GLU A 148 24.86 -4.38 3.98
CA GLU A 148 24.67 -4.01 2.57
C GLU A 148 23.55 -2.96 2.41
N LEU A 149 22.39 -3.19 3.05
CA LEU A 149 21.28 -2.24 3.04
C LEU A 149 21.67 -0.91 3.71
N ALA A 150 22.40 -0.95 4.83
CA ALA A 150 22.87 0.25 5.50
C ALA A 150 23.83 1.09 4.64
N GLN A 151 24.66 0.46 3.80
CA GLN A 151 25.52 1.17 2.83
C GLN A 151 24.72 1.89 1.75
N GLN A 152 23.53 1.38 1.43
CA GLN A 152 22.57 2.01 0.51
C GLN A 152 21.69 3.06 1.21
N GLY A 153 21.90 3.31 2.51
CA GLY A 153 21.08 4.22 3.30
C GLY A 153 19.70 3.67 3.65
N ILE A 154 19.48 2.37 3.47
CA ILE A 154 18.23 1.68 3.80
C ILE A 154 18.30 1.22 5.27
N PRO A 155 17.28 1.54 6.09
CA PRO A 155 17.27 1.25 7.52
C PRO A 155 17.13 -0.26 7.86
#